data_AF-A0A800A5H5-F1
#
_entry.id   AF-A0A800A5H5-F1
#
_cell.length_a   1.000
_cell.length_b   1.000
_cell.length_c   1.000
_cell.angle_alpha   90.00
_cell.angle_beta   90.00
_cell.angle_gamma   90.00
#
_symmetry.space_group_name_H-M   'P 1'
#
loop_
_entity.id
_entity.type
_entity.pdbx_description
1 polymer ?
#
loop_
_entity_poly.entity_id
_entity_poly.type
_entity_poly.pdbx_seq_one_letter_code
_entity_poly.pdbx_strand_id
1 'polypeptide(L)'
;MTQSCLDRIAEREEAVGAWIYLDPELALAQARALDAKKKAGDPLGTLHGLPVGLKDIFDTADMPTECGSAYYEGRRPIEDSTTAALLRRAGAVILGKTVT
;
A
#
# COMPACT_ATOMS: atom_id res chain seq x y z
N MET A 1 -7.93 -3.98 11.36
CA MET A 1 -7.87 -2.58 10.88
C MET A 1 -7.88 -2.51 9.36
N THR A 2 -6.94 -3.13 8.65
CA THR A 2 -6.87 -3.13 7.17
C THR A 2 -8.20 -3.48 6.49
N GLN A 3 -8.88 -4.54 6.90
CA GLN A 3 -10.20 -4.90 6.36
C GLN A 3 -11.21 -3.75 6.46
N SER A 4 -11.33 -3.14 7.65
CA SER A 4 -12.25 -2.01 7.85
C SER A 4 -11.91 -0.80 6.97
N CYS A 5 -10.63 -0.55 6.69
CA CYS A 5 -10.24 0.50 5.74
C CYS A 5 -10.64 0.14 4.30
N LEU A 6 -10.43 -1.12 3.89
CA LEU A 6 -10.81 -1.60 2.56
C LEU A 6 -12.33 -1.54 2.37
N ASP A 7 -13.11 -1.96 3.36
CA ASP A 7 -14.57 -1.86 3.34
C ASP A 7 -15.01 -0.40 3.15
N ARG A 8 -14.40 0.52 3.90
CA ARG A 8 -14.69 1.94 3.80
C ARG A 8 -14.30 2.54 2.44
N ILE A 9 -13.20 2.08 1.85
CA ILE A 9 -12.80 2.49 0.50
C ILE A 9 -13.84 1.99 -0.50
N ALA A 10 -14.24 0.72 -0.43
CA ALA A 10 -15.25 0.15 -1.33
C ALA A 10 -16.59 0.92 -1.29
N GLU A 11 -17.02 1.36 -0.11
CA GLU A 11 -18.23 2.19 0.05
C GLU A 11 -18.15 3.59 -0.57
N ARG A 12 -16.94 4.14 -0.72
CA ARG A 12 -16.75 5.58 -0.99
C ARG A 12 -16.04 5.88 -2.29
N GLU A 13 -15.36 4.91 -2.88
CA GLU A 13 -14.44 5.17 -3.98
C GLU A 13 -15.14 5.68 -5.23
N GLU A 14 -16.36 5.25 -5.51
CA GLU A 14 -17.17 5.80 -6.62
C GLU A 14 -17.35 7.32 -6.52
N ALA A 15 -17.48 7.85 -5.30
CA ALA A 15 -17.67 9.27 -5.06
C ALA A 15 -16.36 10.05 -4.85
N VAL A 16 -15.30 9.38 -4.42
CA VAL A 16 -14.03 10.02 -4.03
C VAL A 16 -13.00 9.97 -5.16
N GLY A 17 -12.88 8.84 -5.86
CA GLY A 17 -11.89 8.65 -6.94
C GLY A 17 -10.45 8.84 -6.48
N ALA A 18 -10.08 8.30 -5.31
CA ALA A 18 -8.75 8.49 -4.74
C ALA A 18 -7.69 7.50 -5.25
N TRP A 19 -8.07 6.32 -5.74
CA TRP A 19 -7.13 5.24 -6.06
C TRP A 19 -7.00 5.00 -7.56
N ILE A 20 -5.76 5.01 -8.06
CA ILE A 20 -5.46 4.55 -9.43
C ILE A 20 -5.11 3.06 -9.45
N TYR A 21 -4.63 2.53 -8.32
CA TYR A 21 -4.40 1.11 -8.11
C TYR A 21 -4.71 0.77 -6.66
N LEU A 22 -5.48 -0.29 -6.43
CA LEU A 22 -5.77 -0.83 -5.11
C LEU A 22 -5.75 -2.35 -5.19
N ASP A 23 -5.03 -3.00 -4.28
CA ASP A 23 -4.96 -4.47 -4.20
C ASP A 23 -5.36 -4.93 -2.79
N PRO A 24 -6.66 -5.22 -2.58
CA PRO A 24 -7.16 -5.68 -1.29
C PRO A 24 -6.51 -6.97 -0.81
N GLU A 25 -6.21 -7.90 -1.71
CA GLU A 25 -5.66 -9.21 -1.35
C GLU A 25 -4.22 -9.07 -0.86
N LEU A 26 -3.40 -8.30 -1.57
CA LEU A 26 -2.03 -7.99 -1.19
C LEU A 26 -2.00 -7.21 0.14
N ALA A 27 -2.88 -6.21 0.31
CA ALA A 27 -2.99 -5.46 1.56
C ALA A 27 -3.34 -6.36 2.76
N LEU A 28 -4.29 -7.28 2.60
CA LEU A 28 -4.65 -8.24 3.64
C LEU A 28 -3.54 -9.26 3.90
N ALA A 29 -2.80 -9.68 2.87
CA ALA A 29 -1.64 -10.57 3.03
C ALA A 29 -0.52 -9.90 3.84
N GLN A 30 -0.21 -8.63 3.56
CA GLN A 30 0.72 -7.82 4.35
C GLN A 30 0.28 -7.73 5.81
N ALA A 31 -0.99 -7.42 6.06
CA ALA A 31 -1.54 -7.32 7.41
C ALA A 31 -1.42 -8.65 8.18
N ARG A 32 -1.77 -9.78 7.56
CA ARG A 32 -1.62 -11.11 8.17
C ARG A 32 -0.18 -11.45 8.52
N ALA A 33 0.77 -11.09 7.66
CA ALA A 33 2.20 -11.29 7.92
C ALA A 33 2.67 -10.48 9.14
N LEU A 34 2.17 -9.24 9.31
CA LEU A 34 2.45 -8.41 10.47
C LEU A 34 1.82 -8.97 11.75
N ASP A 35 0.56 -9.43 11.68
CA ASP A 35 -0.10 -10.09 12.81
C ASP A 35 0.66 -11.35 13.27
N ALA A 36 1.20 -12.12 12.33
CA ALA A 36 2.03 -13.29 12.65
C ALA A 36 3.31 -12.91 13.40
N LYS A 37 4.02 -11.85 12.97
CA LYS A 37 5.20 -11.32 13.67
C LYS A 37 4.87 -10.86 15.09
N LYS A 38 3.75 -10.14 15.25
CA LYS A 38 3.25 -9.72 16.56
C LYS A 38 2.96 -10.91 17.47
N LYS A 39 2.32 -11.96 16.94
CA LYS A 39 2.03 -13.18 17.71
C LYS A 39 3.30 -13.93 18.10
N ALA A 40 4.34 -13.90 17.26
CA ALA A 40 5.64 -14.51 17.55
C ALA A 40 6.46 -13.73 18.61
N GLY A 41 6.06 -12.50 18.94
CA GLY A 41 6.80 -11.63 19.87
C GLY A 41 8.00 -10.91 19.23
N ASP A 42 8.03 -10.83 17.90
CA ASP A 42 9.09 -10.11 17.17
C ASP A 42 9.05 -8.60 17.46
N PRO A 43 10.18 -7.88 17.33
CA PRO A 43 10.19 -6.43 17.40
C PRO A 43 9.26 -5.80 16.36
N LEU A 44 8.41 -4.87 16.81
CA LEU A 44 7.45 -4.18 15.96
C LEU A 44 7.99 -2.82 15.54
N GLY A 45 7.82 -2.48 14.26
CA GLY A 45 8.14 -1.15 13.75
C GLY A 45 7.15 -0.08 14.26
N THR A 46 7.53 1.18 14.16
CA THR A 46 6.76 2.32 14.69
C THR A 46 5.40 2.54 14.01
N LEU A 47 5.18 1.96 12.83
CA LEU A 47 3.93 2.02 12.06
C LEU A 47 3.28 0.65 11.90
N HIS A 48 3.59 -0.29 12.80
CA HIS A 48 3.14 -1.68 12.68
C HIS A 48 1.63 -1.81 12.46
N GLY A 49 1.25 -2.35 11.29
CA GLY A 49 -0.13 -2.59 10.87
C GLY A 49 -0.86 -1.37 10.31
N LEU A 50 -0.25 -0.18 10.30
CA LEU A 50 -0.92 1.06 9.86
C LEU A 50 -1.15 1.05 8.34
N PRO A 51 -2.41 1.15 7.86
CA PRO A 51 -2.71 1.22 6.44
C PRO A 51 -2.34 2.60 5.87
N VAL A 52 -1.66 2.62 4.74
CA VAL A 52 -1.25 3.85 4.05
C VAL A 52 -1.51 3.72 2.54
N GLY A 53 -1.84 4.84 1.90
CA GLY A 53 -1.81 4.97 0.45
C GLY A 53 -0.56 5.73 0.02
N LEU A 54 0.01 5.38 -1.14
CA LEU A 54 1.13 6.10 -1.72
C LEU A 54 0.69 6.82 -2.99
N LYS A 55 1.05 8.09 -3.14
CA LYS A 55 0.86 8.80 -4.42
C LYS A 55 1.56 8.03 -5.54
N ASP A 56 0.95 7.96 -6.73
CA ASP A 56 1.45 7.21 -7.89
C ASP A 56 2.74 7.78 -8.53
N ILE A 57 3.61 8.37 -7.72
CA ILE A 57 4.95 8.86 -8.07
C ILE A 57 6.04 8.19 -7.21
N PHE A 58 5.64 7.43 -6.18
CA PHE A 58 6.56 6.68 -5.33
C PHE A 58 6.70 5.27 -5.87
N ASP A 59 7.86 4.90 -6.41
CA ASP A 59 8.08 3.55 -6.92
C ASP A 59 7.80 2.47 -5.86
N THR A 60 7.23 1.37 -6.34
CA THR A 60 6.87 0.17 -5.59
C THR A 60 7.23 -1.06 -6.43
N ALA A 61 7.97 -2.01 -5.87
CA ALA A 61 8.40 -3.20 -6.61
C ALA A 61 7.25 -4.17 -6.94
N ASP A 62 6.16 -4.12 -6.16
CA ASP A 62 5.03 -5.05 -6.21
C ASP A 62 3.75 -4.41 -6.81
N MET A 63 3.77 -3.13 -7.17
CA MET A 63 2.63 -2.39 -7.72
C MET A 63 3.08 -1.48 -8.87
N PRO A 64 2.19 -1.16 -9.84
CA PRO A 64 2.53 -0.22 -10.90
C PRO A 64 2.88 1.17 -10.34
N THR A 65 3.61 1.94 -11.13
CA THR A 65 3.85 3.37 -10.86
C THR A 65 3.89 4.11 -12.19
N GLU A 66 2.78 4.75 -12.53
CA GLU A 66 2.48 5.32 -13.84
C GLU A 66 2.45 6.86 -13.83
N CYS A 67 2.73 7.49 -12.69
CA CYS A 67 2.90 8.93 -12.54
C CYS A 67 1.70 9.77 -13.04
N GLY A 68 0.51 9.16 -13.11
CA GLY A 68 -0.69 9.79 -13.69
C GLY A 68 -0.52 10.23 -15.16
N SER A 69 0.38 9.58 -15.92
CA SER A 69 0.72 9.96 -17.29
C SER A 69 0.70 8.77 -18.23
N ALA A 70 0.03 8.93 -19.37
CA ALA A 70 -0.01 7.92 -20.44
C ALA A 70 1.38 7.51 -20.95
N TYR A 71 2.40 8.35 -20.76
CA TYR A 71 3.79 8.01 -21.12
C TYR A 71 4.35 6.84 -20.28
N TYR A 72 3.84 6.66 -19.06
CA TYR A 72 4.30 5.63 -18.12
C TYR A 72 3.27 4.52 -17.91
N GLU A 73 2.24 4.42 -18.77
CA GLU A 73 1.25 3.34 -18.71
C GLU A 73 1.94 1.96 -18.74
N GLY A 74 1.56 1.08 -17.82
CA GLY A 74 2.14 -0.25 -17.66
C GLY A 74 3.52 -0.29 -16.99
N ARG A 75 4.07 0.86 -16.56
CA ARG A 75 5.37 0.90 -15.87
C ARG A 75 5.31 0.18 -14.52
N ARG A 76 6.19 -0.81 -14.36
CA ARG A 76 6.39 -1.56 -13.12
C ARG A 76 7.83 -1.39 -12.63
N PRO A 77 8.07 -0.62 -11.56
CA PRO A 77 9.39 -0.52 -10.96
C PRO A 77 9.92 -1.88 -10.49
N ILE A 78 11.24 -2.05 -10.54
CA ILE A 78 11.91 -3.26 -10.04
C ILE A 78 12.14 -3.17 -8.52
N GLU A 79 12.25 -1.95 -8.00
CA GLU A 79 12.57 -1.67 -6.60
C GLU A 79 11.59 -0.66 -6.00
N ASP A 80 11.46 -0.70 -4.68
CA ASP A 80 10.75 0.32 -3.91
C ASP A 80 11.55 1.63 -3.91
N SER A 81 10.85 2.76 -3.98
CA SER A 81 11.41 4.04 -3.56
C SER A 81 11.83 3.99 -2.09
N THR A 82 12.78 4.86 -1.69
CA THR A 82 13.23 4.95 -0.29
C THR A 82 12.06 5.14 0.69
N THR A 83 11.06 5.93 0.32
CA THR A 83 9.86 6.16 1.13
C THR A 83 9.05 4.86 1.32
N ALA A 84 8.78 4.12 0.25
CA ALA A 84 8.05 2.86 0.32
C ALA A 84 8.82 1.83 1.16
N ALA A 85 10.14 1.70 0.94
CA ALA A 85 11.00 0.82 1.72
C ALA A 85 11.00 1.16 3.22
N LEU A 86 11.05 2.46 3.57
CA LEU A 86 10.99 2.91 4.97
C LEU A 86 9.64 2.62 5.62
N LEU A 87 8.53 2.82 4.91
CA LEU A 87 7.19 2.48 5.41
C LEU A 87 7.05 0.99 5.69
N ARG A 88 7.50 0.13 4.76
CA ARG A 88 7.50 -1.33 4.97
C ARG A 88 8.37 -1.75 6.14
N ARG A 89 9.58 -1.17 6.27
CA ARG A 89 10.46 -1.42 7.42
C ARG A 89 9.85 -0.98 8.75
N ALA A 90 9.09 0.13 8.75
CA ALA A 90 8.33 0.58 9.91
C ALA A 90 7.09 -0.28 10.20
N GLY A 91 6.77 -1.24 9.34
CA GLY A 91 5.65 -2.17 9.49
C GLY A 91 4.31 -1.62 8.99
N ALA A 92 4.30 -0.60 8.15
CA ALA A 92 3.07 -0.12 7.53
C ALA A 92 2.52 -1.14 6.50
N VAL A 93 1.22 -1.09 6.26
CA VAL A 93 0.53 -1.84 5.20
C VAL A 93 0.24 -0.88 4.06
N ILE A 94 0.91 -1.06 2.92
CA ILE A 94 0.67 -0.23 1.74
C ILE A 94 -0.54 -0.79 1.01
N LEU A 95 -1.63 -0.01 0.98
CA LEU A 95 -2.91 -0.41 0.38
C LEU A 95 -2.88 -0.37 -1.15
N GLY A 96 -2.21 0.63 -1.71
CA GLY A 96 -2.24 0.89 -3.15
C GLY A 96 -1.67 2.25 -3.52
N LYS A 97 -1.98 2.67 -4.75
CA LYS A 97 -1.52 3.90 -5.39
C LYS A 97 -2.66 4.90 -5.50
N THR A 98 -2.46 6.11 -5.02
CA THR A 98 -3.45 7.19 -5.13
C THR A 98 -3.24 8.00 -6.40
N VAL A 99 -4.31 8.62 -6.89
CA VAL A 99 -4.30 9.54 -8.05
C VAL A 99 -3.27 10.67 -7.88
N THR A 100 -2.75 11.18 -9.01
CA THR A 100 -1.71 12.20 -9.05
C THR A 100 -2.25 13.61 -9.26
#